data_AF-A0AAV4A0I4-F1
#
_entry.id   AF-A0AAV4A0I4-F1
#
_cell.length_a   1.000
_cell.length_b   1.000
_cell.length_c   1.000
_cell.angle_alpha   90.00
_cell.angle_beta   90.00
_cell.angle_gamma   90.00
#
_symmetry.space_group_name_H-M   'P 1'
#
loop_
_entity.id
_entity.type
_entity.pdbx_description
1 polymer ?
#
loop_
_entity_poly.entity_id
_entity_poly.type
_entity_poly.pdbx_seq_one_letter_code
_entity_poly.pdbx_strand_id
1 'polypeptide(L)' 'MADIEIDPSTLPEDVRERLAELDLELSEGDITQKGYEKKRTKLLGPYVKQENNE' A
#
# COMPACT_ATOMS: atom_id res chain seq x y z
N MET A 1 4.48 -10.43 -12.30
CA MET A 1 3.86 -9.84 -11.11
C MET A 1 4.56 -8.51 -10.92
N ALA A 2 3.94 -7.43 -11.41
CA ALA A 2 4.56 -6.11 -11.40
C ALA A 2 4.54 -5.61 -9.95
N ASP A 3 5.66 -5.83 -9.27
CA ASP A 3 5.99 -5.13 -8.04
C ASP A 3 5.98 -3.64 -8.43
N ILE A 4 5.01 -2.90 -7.91
CA ILE A 4 4.98 -1.45 -8.06
C ILE A 4 6.33 -1.01 -7.48
N GLU A 5 7.24 -0.50 -8.31
CA GLU A 5 8.59 -0.07 -7.94
C GLU A 5 8.48 1.18 -7.06
N ILE A 6 8.01 1.00 -5.84
CA ILE A 6 7.99 2.00 -4.80
C ILE A 6 9.22 1.72 -3.99
N ASP A 7 10.27 2.50 -4.20
CA ASP A 7 11.46 2.41 -3.37
C ASP A 7 11.04 2.61 -1.91
N PRO A 8 11.02 1.55 -1.07
CA PRO A 8 10.59 1.68 0.32
C PRO A 8 11.51 2.67 1.05
N SER A 9 12.77 2.79 0.61
CA SER A 9 13.75 3.78 1.04
C SER A 9 13.29 5.23 0.91
N THR A 10 12.40 5.54 -0.04
CA THR A 10 11.85 6.89 -0.27
C THR A 10 10.56 7.16 0.50
N LEU A 11 9.94 6.11 1.05
CA LEU A 11 8.72 6.24 1.83
C LEU A 11 9.07 6.66 3.27
N PRO A 12 8.30 7.59 3.87
CA PRO A 12 8.43 7.91 5.28
C PRO A 12 8.12 6.70 6.16
N GLU A 13 8.65 6.73 7.38
CA GLU A 13 8.46 5.67 8.38
C GLU A 13 6.97 5.38 8.61
N ASP A 14 6.15 6.44 8.75
CA ASP A 14 4.70 6.31 8.93
C ASP A 14 4.03 5.48 7.83
N VAL A 15 4.48 5.61 6.59
CA VAL A 15 3.91 4.86 5.46
C VAL A 15 4.34 3.40 5.50
N ARG A 16 5.58 3.12 5.89
CA ARG A 16 6.07 1.74 6.03
C ARG A 16 5.37 1.03 7.18
N GLU A 17 5.18 1.70 8.31
CA GLU A 17 4.43 1.18 9.45
C GLU A 17 2.99 0.86 9.05
N ARG A 18 2.31 1.78 8.37
CA ARG A 18 0.94 1.56 7.87
C ARG A 18 0.86 0.42 6.87
N LEU A 19 1.84 0.24 5.98
CA LEU A 19 1.89 -0.90 5.08
C LEU A 19 2.06 -2.22 5.84
N ALA A 20 2.91 -2.24 6.87
CA ALA A 20 3.10 -3.41 7.71
C ALA A 20 1.83 -3.77 8.50
N GLU A 21 1.11 -2.77 9.04
CA GLU A 21 -0.19 -2.96 9.68
C GLU A 21 -1.20 -3.57 8.69
N LEU A 22 -1.25 -3.06 7.45
CA LEU A 22 -2.15 -3.57 6.42
C LEU A 22 -1.88 -5.04 6.05
N ASP A 23 -0.60 -5.41 5.94
CA ASP A 23 -0.20 -6.78 5.64
C ASP A 23 -0.56 -7.73 6.79
N LEU A 24 -0.42 -7.25 8.03
CA LEU A 24 -0.84 -7.98 9.21
C LEU A 24 -2.37 -8.16 9.25
N GLU A 25 -3.14 -7.08 9.08
CA GLU A 25 -4.62 -7.14 9.01
C GLU A 25 -5.08 -8.11 7.90
N LEU A 26 -4.39 -8.14 6.75
CA LEU A 26 -4.70 -9.06 5.65
C LEU A 26 -4.38 -10.50 6.01
N SER A 27 -3.26 -10.73 6.69
CA SER A 27 -2.83 -12.07 7.15
C SER A 27 -3.72 -12.61 8.27
N GLU A 28 -4.23 -11.73 9.15
CA GLU A 28 -5.18 -12.07 10.22
C GLU A 28 -6.60 -12.27 9.68
N GLY A 29 -6.89 -11.74 8.48
CA GLY A 29 -8.19 -11.84 7.83
C GLY A 29 -9.18 -10.75 8.24
N ASP A 30 -8.72 -9.72 8.96
CA ASP A 30 -9.49 -8.51 9.30
C ASP A 30 -9.86 -7.70 8.06
N ILE A 31 -9.03 -7.76 7.02
CA ILE A 31 -9.32 -7.16 5.71
C ILE A 31 -9.22 -8.16 4.58
N THR A 32 -9.91 -7.87 3.48
CA THR A 32 -9.82 -8.63 2.24
C THR A 32 -8.73 -8.05 1.34
N GLN A 33 -8.25 -8.83 0.37
CA GLN A 33 -7.26 -8.39 -0.61
C GLN A 33 -7.68 -7.09 -1.32
N LYS A 34 -8.97 -6.95 -1.65
CA LYS A 34 -9.56 -5.72 -2.20
C LYS A 34 -9.46 -4.52 -1.24
N GLY A 35 -9.65 -4.76 0.06
CA GLY A 35 -9.52 -3.74 1.10
C GLY A 35 -8.06 -3.30 1.27
N TYR A 36 -7.14 -4.26 1.29
CA TYR A 36 -5.69 -4.04 1.34
C TYR A 36 -5.24 -3.17 0.17
N GLU A 37 -5.57 -3.54 -1.07
CA GLU A 37 -5.19 -2.77 -2.26
C GLU A 37 -5.75 -1.35 -2.22
N LYS A 38 -7.00 -1.15 -1.78
CA LYS A 38 -7.60 0.18 -1.63
C LYS A 38 -6.86 1.04 -0.61
N LYS A 39 -6.59 0.50 0.58
CA LYS A 39 -5.89 1.22 1.65
C LYS A 39 -4.43 1.50 1.24
N ARG A 40 -3.75 0.51 0.66
CA ARG A 40 -2.38 0.59 0.13
C ARG A 40 -2.26 1.66 -0.95
N THR A 41 -3.12 1.66 -1.97
CA THR A 41 -3.13 2.69 -3.03
C THR A 41 -3.44 4.08 -2.48
N LYS A 42 -4.29 4.22 -1.47
CA LYS A 42 -4.57 5.53 -0.84
C LYS A 42 -3.37 6.05 -0.03
N LEU A 43 -2.71 5.16 0.69
CA LEU A 43 -1.53 5.46 1.49
C LEU A 43 -0.33 5.82 0.61
N LEU A 44 -0.17 5.08 -0.49
CA LEU A 44 0.92 5.23 -1.43
C LEU A 44 0.62 6.27 -2.52
N GLY A 45 -0.63 6.64 -2.78
CA GLY A 45 -1.03 7.59 -3.82
C GLY A 45 -0.27 8.93 -3.86
N PRO A 46 0.14 9.54 -2.73
CA PRO A 46 1.00 10.74 -2.80
C PRO A 46 2.46 10.45 -3.19
N TYR A 47 2.93 9.21 -3.02
CA TYR A 47 4.30 8.77 -3.32
C TYR A 47 4.40 8.07 -4.68
N VAL A 48 3.33 7.38 -5.07
CA VAL A 48 3.18 6.67 -6.33
C VAL A 48 2.38 7.59 -7.22
N LYS A 49 3.03 8.13 -8.26
CA LYS A 49 2.33 8.68 -9.41
C LYS A 49 1.63 7.54 -10.15
N GLN A 50 0.60 6.93 -9.56
CA GLN A 50 -0.21 5.96 -10.27
C GLN A 50 -1.20 6.76 -11.11
N GLU A 51 -0.92 6.76 -12.41
CA GLU A 51 -1.85 6.95 -13.53
C GLU A 51 -3.28 6.56 -13.12
N ASN A 52 -4.05 7.56 -12.67
CA ASN A 52 -5.49 7.44 -12.45
C ASN A 52 -6.17 8.10 -13.65
N ASN A 53 -6.43 7.33 -14.69
CA ASN A 53 -7.48 7.56 -15.68
C ASN A 53 -7.59 6.23 -16.46
N GLU A 54 -8.69 5.48 -16.48
CA GLU A 54 -10.11 5.83 -16.55
C GLU A 54 -10.97 4.64 -16.10
#